data_AF-A0A3M1IIL1-F1
#
_entry.id   AF-A0A3M1IIL1-F1
#
_cell.length_a   1.000
_cell.length_b   1.000
_cell.length_c   1.000
_cell.angle_alpha   90.00
_cell.angle_beta   90.00
_cell.angle_gamma   90.00
#
_symmetry.space_group_name_H-M   'P 1'
#
loop_
_entity.id
_entity.type
_entity.pdbx_description
1 polymer ?
#
loop_
_entity_poly.entity_id
_entity_poly.type
_entity_poly.pdbx_seq_one_letter_code
_entity_poly.pdbx_strand_id
1 'polypeptide(L)'
;MTWDIIIVGAGFAGSVIAERAANELGLKVLIIDKRDHIGGNAYDERDEHGILVHTYGPHIFHTNNKKIWSYLSRLTEWQEYFHKVLA
;
A
#
# COMPACT_ATOMS: atom_id res chain seq x y z
N MET A 1 -9.08 23.14 -11.18
CA MET A 1 -7.81 22.38 -11.25
C MET A 1 -8.05 21.20 -12.19
N THR A 2 -7.15 20.92 -13.13
CA THR A 2 -7.28 19.82 -14.10
C THR A 2 -6.38 18.65 -13.72
N TRP A 3 -6.91 17.42 -13.82
CA TRP A 3 -6.22 16.17 -13.54
C TRP A 3 -6.17 15.32 -14.81
N ASP A 4 -5.06 14.62 -15.05
CA ASP A 4 -4.91 13.74 -16.21
C ASP A 4 -5.52 12.36 -15.94
N ILE A 5 -5.47 11.91 -14.68
CA ILE A 5 -6.00 10.63 -14.23
C ILE A 5 -6.74 10.83 -12.90
N ILE A 6 -7.91 10.20 -12.78
CA ILE A 6 -8.65 10.08 -11.52
C ILE A 6 -8.74 8.60 -11.14
N ILE A 7 -8.35 8.26 -9.91
CA ILE A 7 -8.34 6.90 -9.36
C ILE A 7 -9.28 6.85 -8.16
N VAL A 8 -10.16 5.85 -8.12
CA VAL A 8 -11.06 5.61 -7.00
C VAL A 8 -10.59 4.38 -6.23
N GLY A 9 -10.24 4.58 -4.96
CA GLY A 9 -9.65 3.61 -4.04
C GLY A 9 -8.14 3.80 -3.90
N ALA A 10 -7.68 4.00 -2.66
CA ALA A 10 -6.27 4.19 -2.28
C ALA A 10 -5.63 2.92 -1.68
N GLY A 11 -6.18 1.74 -1.99
CA GLY A 11 -5.51 0.45 -1.75
C GLY A 11 -4.34 0.22 -2.71
N PHE A 12 -3.70 -0.96 -2.63
CA PHE A 12 -2.52 -1.29 -3.47
C PHE A 12 -2.73 -1.01 -4.96
N ALA A 13 -3.86 -1.42 -5.54
CA ALA A 13 -4.11 -1.22 -6.97
C ALA A 13 -4.09 0.26 -7.36
N GLY A 14 -4.86 1.10 -6.65
CA GLY A 14 -4.93 2.53 -6.94
C GLY A 14 -3.63 3.26 -6.64
N SER A 15 -3.01 2.98 -5.50
CA SER A 15 -1.76 3.62 -5.07
C SER A 15 -0.58 3.28 -5.98
N VAL A 16 -0.47 2.02 -6.44
CA VAL A 16 0.56 1.63 -7.41
C VAL A 16 0.34 2.35 -8.74
N ILE A 17 -0.89 2.37 -9.28
CA ILE A 17 -1.16 3.07 -10.54
C ILE A 17 -0.87 4.57 -10.40
N ALA A 18 -1.27 5.18 -9.28
CA ALA A 18 -1.02 6.60 -9.00
C ALA A 18 0.48 6.90 -8.96
N GLU A 19 1.26 6.10 -8.24
CA GLU A 19 2.72 6.23 -8.14
C GLU A 19 3.38 6.11 -9.51
N ARG A 20 3.04 5.10 -10.30
CA ARG A 20 3.60 4.90 -11.65
C ARG A 20 3.23 6.06 -12.58
N ALA A 21 1.97 6.49 -12.59
CA ALA A 21 1.52 7.57 -13.46
C ALA A 21 2.17 8.91 -13.10
N ALA A 22 2.29 9.22 -11.81
CA ALA A 22 2.91 10.48 -11.37
C ALA A 22 4.42 10.48 -11.60
N ASN A 23 5.13 9.43 -11.16
CA ASN A 23 6.60 9.45 -11.12
C ASN A 23 7.26 9.07 -12.45
N GLU A 24 6.65 8.20 -13.24
CA GLU A 24 7.27 7.68 -14.46
C GLU A 24 6.73 8.36 -15.71
N LEU A 25 5.50 8.87 -15.65
CA LEU A 25 4.85 9.54 -16.79
C LEU A 25 4.65 11.04 -16.57
N GLY A 26 4.89 11.55 -15.35
CA GLY A 26 4.74 12.99 -15.04
C GLY A 26 3.30 13.49 -15.04
N LEU A 27 2.31 12.59 -14.89
CA LEU A 27 0.89 12.93 -14.96
C LEU A 27 0.38 13.50 -13.63
N LYS A 28 -0.57 14.44 -13.69
CA LYS A 28 -1.30 14.94 -12.52
C LYS A 28 -2.40 13.94 -12.15
N VAL A 29 -2.23 13.26 -11.03
CA VAL A 29 -3.14 12.23 -10.54
C VAL A 29 -3.96 12.75 -9.37
N LEU A 30 -5.28 12.54 -9.44
CA LEU A 30 -6.17 12.61 -8.28
C LEU A 30 -6.53 11.20 -7.84
N ILE A 31 -6.20 10.84 -6.59
CA ILE A 31 -6.67 9.61 -5.97
C ILE A 31 -7.67 9.94 -4.88
N ILE A 32 -8.78 9.21 -4.84
CA ILE A 32 -9.88 9.45 -3.90
C ILE A 32 -10.23 8.12 -3.26
N ASP A 33 -10.31 8.07 -1.93
CA ASP A 33 -10.89 6.94 -1.20
C ASP A 33 -12.12 7.43 -0.44
N LYS A 34 -13.06 6.52 -0.20
CA LYS A 34 -14.22 6.79 0.66
C LYS A 34 -13.83 6.73 2.14
N ARG A 35 -12.79 5.97 2.48
CA ARG A 35 -12.27 5.84 3.85
C ARG A 35 -11.48 7.09 4.24
N ASP A 36 -11.36 7.32 5.53
CA ASP A 36 -10.62 8.45 6.10
C ASP A 36 -9.09 8.23 6.11
N HIS A 37 -8.60 7.18 5.44
CA HIS A 37 -7.20 6.80 5.37
C HIS A 37 -6.88 6.14 4.02
N ILE A 38 -5.59 6.01 3.71
CA ILE A 38 -5.07 5.31 2.53
C ILE A 38 -4.75 3.84 2.84
N GLY A 39 -4.32 3.06 1.85
CA GLY A 39 -3.84 1.68 2.02
C GLY A 39 -4.93 0.62 1.88
N GLY A 40 -6.20 1.02 1.83
CA GLY A 40 -7.32 0.08 1.73
C GLY A 40 -7.31 -0.87 2.92
N ASN A 41 -7.42 -2.18 2.69
CA ASN A 41 -7.41 -3.17 3.79
C ASN A 41 -6.02 -3.35 4.42
N ALA A 42 -4.95 -2.99 3.70
CA ALA A 42 -3.58 -3.08 4.21
C ALA A 42 -3.18 -1.89 5.10
N TYR A 43 -4.13 -1.01 5.43
CA TYR A 43 -3.92 0.07 6.37
C TYR A 43 -3.60 -0.46 7.77
N ASP A 44 -2.64 0.18 8.40
CA ASP A 44 -2.24 -0.04 9.79
C ASP A 44 -2.25 1.27 10.56
N GLU A 45 -2.48 1.16 11.87
CA GLU A 45 -2.49 2.32 12.77
C GLU A 45 -2.01 1.91 14.16
N ARG A 46 -1.65 2.90 14.98
CA ARG A 46 -1.38 2.66 16.38
C ARG A 46 -2.69 2.68 17.16
N ASP A 47 -2.92 1.65 17.95
CA ASP A 47 -4.05 1.61 18.88
C ASP A 47 -3.86 2.60 20.05
N GLU A 48 -4.82 2.63 20.98
CA GLU A 48 -4.79 3.49 22.18
C GLU A 48 -3.61 3.21 23.13
N HIS A 49 -2.93 2.07 22.97
CA HIS A 49 -1.75 1.68 23.73
C HIS A 49 -0.44 1.91 22.96
N GLY A 50 -0.52 2.45 21.74
CA GLY A 50 0.63 2.72 20.88
C GLY A 50 1.15 1.49 20.12
N ILE A 51 0.42 0.37 20.11
CA ILE A 51 0.79 -0.85 19.39
C ILE A 51 0.35 -0.72 17.93
N LEU A 52 1.24 -1.05 16.99
CA LEU A 52 0.91 -1.05 15.56
C LEU A 52 0.02 -2.26 15.24
N VAL A 53 -1.18 -1.99 14.71
CA VAL A 53 -2.20 -3.01 14.40
C VAL A 53 -2.76 -2.82 12.99
N HIS A 54 -3.15 -3.93 12.36
CA HIS A 54 -3.87 -3.90 11.09
C HIS A 54 -5.38 -3.79 11.35
N THR A 55 -5.98 -2.65 10.99
CA THR A 55 -7.41 -2.35 11.27
C THR A 55 -8.35 -3.35 10.61
N TYR A 56 -7.96 -3.94 9.48
CA TYR A 56 -8.79 -4.83 8.66
C TYR A 56 -8.31 -6.29 8.63
N GLY A 57 -7.69 -6.74 9.72
CA GLY A 57 -7.16 -8.09 9.86
C GLY A 57 -5.72 -8.23 9.37
N PRO A 58 -5.07 -9.37 9.68
CA PRO A 58 -3.63 -9.53 9.47
C PRO A 58 -3.24 -9.54 7.98
N HIS A 59 -2.36 -8.64 7.58
CA HIS A 59 -1.74 -8.60 6.26
C HIS A 59 -0.25 -8.93 6.38
N ILE A 60 0.15 -10.11 5.92
CA ILE A 60 1.55 -10.53 5.87
C ILE A 60 1.98 -10.50 4.41
N PHE A 61 2.95 -9.65 4.08
CA PHE A 61 3.46 -9.57 2.72
C PHE A 61 4.32 -10.79 2.40
N HIS A 62 4.03 -11.45 1.27
CA HIS A 62 4.87 -12.50 0.71
C HIS A 62 4.77 -12.48 -0.82
N THR A 63 5.88 -12.74 -1.50
CA THR A 63 5.90 -12.87 -2.95
C THR A 63 7.09 -13.70 -3.42
N ASN A 64 6.92 -14.45 -4.51
CA ASN A 64 8.02 -15.06 -5.27
C ASN A 64 8.48 -14.17 -6.43
N ASN A 65 7.81 -13.04 -6.66
CA ASN A 65 8.09 -12.15 -7.78
C ASN A 65 9.14 -11.10 -7.40
N LYS A 66 10.38 -11.31 -7.86
CA LYS A 66 11.51 -10.39 -7.62
C LYS A 66 11.22 -8.96 -8.06
N LYS A 67 10.45 -8.75 -9.15
CA LYS A 67 10.13 -7.38 -9.62
C LYS A 67 9.22 -6.65 -8.63
N ILE A 68 8.25 -7.35 -8.04
CA ILE A 68 7.36 -6.78 -7.03
C ILE A 68 8.14 -6.49 -5.74
N TRP A 69 8.98 -7.44 -5.31
CA TRP A 69 9.87 -7.23 -4.16
C TRP A 69 10.73 -5.99 -4.35
N SER A 70 11.51 -5.92 -5.44
CA SER A 70 12.37 -4.79 -5.74
C SER A 70 11.61 -3.48 -5.91
N TYR A 71 10.37 -3.50 -6.42
CA TYR A 71 9.52 -2.32 -6.53
C TYR A 71 9.16 -1.77 -5.14
N LEU A 72 8.61 -2.62 -4.27
CA LEU A 72 8.18 -2.22 -2.92
C LEU A 72 9.38 -1.87 -2.01
N SER A 73 10.55 -2.51 -2.21
CA SER A 73 11.80 -2.17 -1.50
C SER A 73 12.26 -0.72 -1.71
N ARG A 74 11.74 -0.01 -2.71
CA ARG A 74 12.04 1.43 -2.91
C ARG A 74 11.13 2.33 -2.09
N LEU A 75 10.02 1.80 -1.60
CA LEU A 75 8.97 2.53 -0.87
C LEU A 75 9.00 2.23 0.63
N THR A 76 9.63 1.12 1.03
CA THR A 76 9.78 0.73 2.44
C THR A 76 10.99 -0.16 2.64
N GLU A 77 11.51 -0.18 3.86
CA GLU A 77 12.43 -1.21 4.33
C GLU A 77 11.67 -2.48 4.74
N TRP A 78 12.39 -3.59 4.86
CA TRP A 78 11.81 -4.90 5.18
C TRP A 78 12.24 -5.38 6.56
N GLN A 79 11.27 -5.82 7.35
CA GLN A 79 11.52 -6.67 8.50
C GLN A 79 11.30 -8.13 8.10
N GLU A 80 12.35 -8.95 8.19
CA GLU A 80 12.23 -10.36 7.87
C GLU A 80 11.31 -11.07 8.86
N TYR A 81 10.24 -11.67 8.33
CA TYR A 81 9.28 -12.43 9.10
C TYR A 81 8.82 -13.65 8.29
N PHE A 82 8.96 -14.84 8.88
CA PHE A 82 8.55 -16.09 8.28
C PHE A 82 7.42 -16.69 9.10
N HIS A 83 6.19 -16.55 8.62
CA HIS A 83 5.05 -17.19 9.25
C HIS A 83 5.18 -18.72 9.11
N LYS A 84 5.26 -19.42 10.25
CA LYS A 84 5.22 -20.88 10.30
C LYS A 84 3.92 -21.29 10.99
N VAL A 85 3.06 -21.97 10.26
CA VAL A 85 1.91 -22.66 10.86
C VAL A 85 2.47 -23.89 11.58
N LEU A 86 2.28 -23.95 12.89
CA LEU A 86 2.49 -25.18 13.64
C LEU A 86 1.23 -26.04 13.47
N ALA A 87 1.40 -27.22 12.88
CA ALA A 87 0.36 -28.23 12.73
C ALA A 87 0.46 -29.25 13.88
#